data_AF-A0A7W1XCH9-F1
#
_entry.id   AF-A0A7W1XCH9-F1
#
_cell.length_a   1.000
_cell.length_b   1.000
_cell.length_c   1.000
_cell.angle_alpha   90.00
_cell.angle_beta   90.00
_cell.angle_gamma   90.00
#
_symmetry.space_group_name_H-M   'P 1'
#
loop_
_entity.id
_entity.type
_entity.pdbx_description
1 polymer ?
#
loop_
_entity_poly.entity_id
_entity_poly.type
_entity_poly.pdbx_seq_one_letter_code
_entity_poly.pdbx_strand_id
1 'polypeptide(L)'
;MNNNDALYQDLVNTINQTVGRRAVSVRKMKQLIAEARRIRMQYGVMGLWSYAQQLPEHFFTREELEKLQNSPRLYELSDKMVDAMVVEQVITPTEARMIKRTIYRNWGNWAGTYR
;
A
#
# COMPACT_ATOMS: atom_id res chain seq x y z
N MET A 1 -23.77 -2.65 -4.11
CA MET A 1 -22.32 -2.78 -3.91
C MET A 1 -21.73 -1.40 -4.00
N ASN A 2 -21.10 -0.90 -2.94
CA ASN A 2 -20.44 0.41 -2.99
C ASN A 2 -19.19 0.31 -3.88
N ASN A 3 -18.94 1.28 -4.76
CA ASN A 3 -17.81 1.25 -5.70
C ASN A 3 -16.45 1.00 -5.02
N ASN A 4 -16.31 1.37 -3.75
CA ASN A 4 -15.10 1.13 -2.96
C ASN A 4 -14.84 -0.36 -2.72
N ASP A 5 -15.88 -1.19 -2.55
CA ASP A 5 -15.74 -2.61 -2.25
C ASP A 5 -15.10 -3.39 -3.40
N ALA A 6 -15.42 -3.03 -4.64
CA ALA A 6 -14.82 -3.62 -5.83
C ALA A 6 -13.32 -3.28 -5.92
N LEU A 7 -12.97 -2.03 -5.61
CA LEU A 7 -11.59 -1.54 -5.58
C LEU A 7 -10.76 -2.29 -4.52
N TYR A 8 -11.30 -2.46 -3.32
CA TYR A 8 -10.67 -3.25 -2.26
C TYR A 8 -10.53 -4.72 -2.62
N GLN A 9 -11.56 -5.29 -3.25
CA GLN A 9 -11.54 -6.69 -3.66
C GLN A 9 -10.47 -6.94 -4.71
N ASP A 10 -10.34 -6.05 -5.69
CA ASP A 10 -9.33 -6.14 -6.74
C ASP A 10 -7.91 -5.97 -6.18
N LEU A 11 -7.71 -5.01 -5.27
CA LEU A 11 -6.44 -4.81 -4.57
C LEU A 11 -6.03 -6.07 -3.78
N VAL A 12 -6.95 -6.62 -2.99
CA VAL A 12 -6.71 -7.83 -2.19
C VAL A 12 -6.43 -9.04 -3.07
N ASN A 13 -7.16 -9.19 -4.18
CA ASN A 13 -6.93 -10.27 -5.14
C ASN A 13 -5.54 -10.13 -5.78
N THR A 14 -5.14 -8.93 -6.19
CA THR A 14 -3.83 -8.66 -6.77
C THR A 14 -2.69 -8.98 -5.80
N ILE A 15 -2.83 -8.56 -4.53
CA ILE A 15 -1.87 -8.88 -3.46
C ILE A 15 -1.76 -10.39 -3.27
N ASN A 16 -2.89 -11.05 -3.06
CA ASN A 16 -2.92 -12.48 -2.75
C ASN A 16 -2.40 -13.34 -3.91
N GLN A 17 -2.68 -12.94 -5.15
CA GLN A 17 -2.12 -13.61 -6.34
C GLN A 17 -0.61 -13.42 -6.45
N THR A 18 -0.11 -12.20 -6.19
CA THR A 18 1.33 -11.90 -6.29
C THR A 18 2.14 -12.64 -5.23
N VAL A 19 1.57 -12.78 -4.03
CA VAL A 19 2.22 -13.48 -2.90
C VAL A 19 1.99 -15.00 -2.96
N GLY A 20 0.99 -15.46 -3.70
CA GLY A 20 0.67 -16.88 -3.89
C GLY A 20 -0.14 -17.51 -2.74
N ARG A 21 -0.68 -16.70 -1.82
CA ARG A 21 -1.57 -17.13 -0.73
C ARG A 21 -2.54 -16.02 -0.32
N ARG A 22 -3.53 -16.35 0.52
CA ARG A 22 -4.43 -15.36 1.14
C ARG A 22 -3.71 -14.60 2.27
N ALA A 23 -2.82 -13.67 1.92
CA ALA A 23 -2.08 -12.83 2.86
C ALA A 23 -2.94 -11.71 3.46
N VAL A 24 -3.87 -11.15 2.67
CA VAL A 24 -4.71 -10.01 3.08
C VAL A 24 -6.19 -10.29 2.76
N SER A 25 -7.10 -9.68 3.52
CA SER A 25 -8.54 -9.70 3.28
C SER A 25 -9.10 -8.28 3.13
N VAL A 26 -10.24 -8.12 2.45
CA VAL A 26 -10.93 -6.82 2.29
C VAL A 26 -11.21 -6.16 3.64
N ARG A 27 -11.68 -6.94 4.62
CA ARG A 27 -11.93 -6.44 5.98
C ARG A 27 -10.65 -5.87 6.62
N LYS A 28 -9.53 -6.58 6.49
CA LYS A 28 -8.25 -6.15 7.06
C LYS A 28 -7.73 -4.90 6.33
N MET A 29 -7.87 -4.83 5.01
CA MET A 29 -7.49 -3.66 4.21
C MET A 29 -8.28 -2.41 4.64
N LYS A 30 -9.59 -2.53 4.82
CA LYS A 30 -10.43 -1.42 5.32
C LYS A 30 -10.01 -0.96 6.72
N GLN A 31 -9.67 -1.90 7.61
CA GLN A 31 -9.16 -1.56 8.94
C GLN A 31 -7.86 -0.77 8.88
N LEU A 32 -6.93 -1.18 8.02
CA LEU A 32 -5.65 -0.48 7.82
C LEU A 32 -5.83 0.94 7.31
N ILE A 33 -6.75 1.14 6.36
CA ILE A 33 -7.05 2.47 5.85
C ILE A 33 -7.69 3.35 6.93
N ALA A 34 -8.58 2.79 7.74
CA ALA A 34 -9.16 3.52 8.87
C ALA A 34 -8.10 3.91 9.92
N GLU A 35 -7.14 3.03 10.19
CA GLU A 35 -6.01 3.30 11.08
C GLU A 35 -5.07 4.36 10.50
N ALA A 36 -4.73 4.27 9.21
CA ALA A 36 -3.96 5.28 8.49
C ALA A 36 -4.64 6.66 8.56
N ARG A 37 -5.97 6.72 8.44
CA ARG A 37 -6.73 7.98 8.62
C ARG A 37 -6.59 8.53 10.04
N ARG A 38 -6.64 7.69 11.08
CA ARG A 38 -6.44 8.13 12.47
C ARG A 38 -5.03 8.66 12.70
N ILE A 39 -4.02 7.95 12.20
CA ILE A 39 -2.61 8.35 12.31
C ILE A 39 -2.38 9.68 11.58
N ARG A 40 -2.99 9.86 10.40
CA ARG A 40 -2.97 11.13 9.68
C ARG A 40 -3.54 12.28 10.51
N MET A 41 -4.69 12.07 11.15
CA MET A 41 -5.31 13.09 12.01
C MET A 41 -4.46 13.42 13.24
N GLN A 42 -3.75 12.43 13.80
CA GLN A 42 -3.01 12.58 15.05
C GLN A 42 -1.56 13.05 14.86
N TYR A 43 -0.89 12.62 13.79
CA TYR A 43 0.56 12.77 13.59
C TYR A 43 0.93 13.38 12.22
N GLY A 44 -0.05 13.79 11.42
CA GLY A 44 0.19 14.45 10.13
C GLY A 44 0.79 13.53 9.05
N VAL A 45 1.46 14.13 8.05
CA VAL A 45 2.04 13.38 6.90
C VAL A 45 3.15 12.44 7.37
N MET A 46 3.99 12.92 8.28
CA MET A 46 5.20 12.21 8.72
C MET A 46 4.85 10.94 9.50
N GLY A 47 3.86 11.01 10.39
CA GLY A 47 3.37 9.82 11.10
C GLY A 47 2.71 8.81 10.17
N LEU A 48 1.94 9.30 9.19
CA LEU A 48 1.36 8.43 8.16
C LEU A 48 2.45 7.74 7.32
N TRP A 49 3.51 8.46 6.96
CA TRP A 49 4.63 7.91 6.21
C TRP A 49 5.38 6.85 7.00
N SER A 50 5.66 7.10 8.27
CA SER A 50 6.30 6.12 9.17
C SER A 50 5.45 4.87 9.35
N TYR A 51 4.13 5.02 9.54
CA TYR A 51 3.21 3.89 9.62
C TYR A 51 3.17 3.10 8.30
N ALA A 52 3.12 3.79 7.16
CA ALA A 52 3.11 3.16 5.85
C ALA A 52 4.38 2.33 5.56
N GLN A 53 5.54 2.74 6.08
CA GLN A 53 6.79 1.99 5.94
C GLN A 53 6.80 0.69 6.75
N GLN A 54 6.08 0.63 7.87
CA GLN A 54 6.04 -0.55 8.75
C GLN A 54 4.96 -1.56 8.34
N LEU A 55 3.91 -1.11 7.65
CA LEU A 55 2.81 -1.96 7.21
C LEU A 55 3.24 -3.24 6.47
N PRO A 56 4.15 -3.20 5.47
CA PRO A 56 4.47 -4.39 4.69
C PRO A 56 5.03 -5.53 5.55
N GLU A 57 5.85 -5.21 6.55
CA GLU A 57 6.47 -6.18 7.46
C GLU A 57 5.46 -6.91 8.37
N HIS A 58 4.27 -6.33 8.57
CA HIS A 58 3.21 -6.96 9.35
C HIS A 58 2.36 -7.96 8.56
N PHE A 59 2.38 -7.89 7.22
CA PHE A 59 1.51 -8.72 6.36
C PHE A 59 2.27 -9.72 5.51
N PHE A 60 3.54 -9.41 5.22
CA PHE A 60 4.34 -10.16 4.28
C PHE A 60 5.61 -10.62 4.97
N THR A 61 6.01 -11.87 4.71
CA THR A 61 7.36 -12.30 5.07
C THR A 61 8.38 -11.56 4.20
N ARG A 62 9.65 -11.56 4.61
CA ARG A 62 10.73 -10.95 3.83
C ARG A 62 10.80 -11.50 2.40
N GLU A 63 10.58 -12.81 2.24
CA GLU A 63 10.54 -13.48 0.93
C GLU A 63 9.33 -13.04 0.09
N GLU A 64 8.20 -12.76 0.72
CA GLU A 64 6.99 -12.25 0.05
C GLU A 64 7.14 -10.80 -0.36
N LEU A 65 7.81 -9.99 0.46
CA LEU A 65 8.22 -8.64 0.11
C LEU A 65 9.18 -8.65 -1.07
N GLU A 66 10.15 -9.56 -1.11
CA GLU A 66 11.06 -9.73 -2.25
C GLU A 66 10.30 -10.16 -3.52
N LYS A 67 9.32 -11.06 -3.41
CA LYS A 67 8.46 -11.44 -4.56
C LYS A 67 7.61 -10.27 -5.05
N LEU A 68 7.05 -9.48 -4.13
CA LEU A 68 6.32 -8.27 -4.46
C LEU A 68 7.26 -7.24 -5.13
N GLN A 69 8.46 -7.04 -4.59
CA GLN A 69 9.48 -6.13 -5.12
C GLN A 69 9.97 -6.52 -6.52
N ASN A 70 10.14 -7.81 -6.78
CA ASN A 70 10.58 -8.30 -8.07
C ASN A 70 9.42 -8.49 -9.07
N SER A 71 8.18 -8.26 -8.65
CA SER A 71 7.01 -8.41 -9.53
C SER A 71 6.83 -7.18 -10.41
N PRO A 72 6.67 -7.34 -11.74
CA PRO A 72 6.30 -6.23 -12.62
C PRO A 72 4.93 -5.63 -12.27
N ARG A 73 4.10 -6.34 -11.47
CA ARG A 73 2.79 -5.88 -10.99
C ARG A 73 2.87 -4.96 -9.77
N LEU A 74 4.05 -4.72 -9.21
CA LEU A 74 4.19 -3.86 -8.03
C LEU A 74 3.82 -2.40 -8.29
N TYR A 75 4.06 -1.91 -9.50
CA TYR A 75 3.62 -0.58 -9.91
C TYR A 75 2.11 -0.46 -9.85
N GLU A 76 1.41 -1.42 -10.46
CA GLU A 76 -0.05 -1.48 -10.44
C GLU A 76 -0.58 -1.60 -9.01
N LEU A 77 0.09 -2.41 -8.18
CA LEU A 77 -0.28 -2.58 -6.78
C LEU A 77 -0.12 -1.29 -5.97
N SER A 78 1.02 -0.63 -6.12
CA SER A 78 1.34 0.62 -5.43
C SER A 78 0.41 1.75 -5.88
N ASP A 79 0.08 1.79 -7.17
CA ASP A 79 -0.86 2.76 -7.74
C ASP A 79 -2.26 2.58 -7.16
N LYS A 80 -2.77 1.34 -7.16
CA LYS A 80 -4.07 0.98 -6.55
C LYS A 80 -4.11 1.27 -5.05
N MET A 81 -3.02 1.02 -4.32
CA MET A 81 -2.93 1.31 -2.88
C MET A 81 -2.98 2.82 -2.61
N VAL A 82 -2.26 3.61 -3.40
CA VAL A 82 -2.30 5.08 -3.31
C VAL A 82 -3.70 5.59 -3.66
N ASP A 83 -4.34 5.05 -4.69
CA ASP A 83 -5.70 5.43 -5.07
C ASP A 83 -6.72 5.09 -3.98
N ALA A 84 -6.58 3.93 -3.33
CA ALA A 84 -7.40 3.57 -2.17
C ALA A 84 -7.23 4.58 -1.02
N MET A 85 -6.00 5.05 -0.76
CA MET A 85 -5.74 6.09 0.24
C MET A 85 -6.34 7.45 -0.13
N VAL A 86 -6.41 7.79 -1.42
CA VAL A 86 -7.06 9.02 -1.90
C VAL A 86 -8.58 8.94 -1.78
N VAL A 87 -9.19 7.85 -2.25
CA VAL A 87 -10.64 7.60 -2.15
C VAL A 87 -11.10 7.69 -0.70
N GLU A 88 -10.27 7.21 0.21
CA GLU A 88 -10.54 7.20 1.64
C GLU A 88 -9.99 8.44 2.35
N GLN A 89 -9.62 9.49 1.60
CA GLN A 89 -9.20 10.79 2.11
C GLN A 89 -8.08 10.71 3.18
N VAL A 90 -7.28 9.64 3.15
CA VAL A 90 -6.11 9.47 4.01
C VAL A 90 -5.00 10.41 3.54
N ILE A 91 -4.89 10.57 2.22
CA ILE A 91 -3.99 11.50 1.55
C ILE A 91 -4.75 12.28 0.48
N THR A 92 -4.27 13.47 0.17
CA THR A 92 -4.81 14.30 -0.91
C THR A 92 -4.35 13.79 -2.28
N PRO A 93 -5.06 14.11 -3.38
CA PRO A 93 -4.62 13.79 -4.73
C PRO A 93 -3.23 14.36 -5.10
N THR A 94 -2.83 15.46 -4.47
CA THR A 94 -1.52 16.08 -4.66
C THR A 94 -0.43 15.27 -3.97
N GLU A 95 -0.66 14.84 -2.73
CA GLU A 95 0.24 13.94 -1.98
C GLU A 95 0.38 12.60 -2.69
N ALA A 96 -0.73 12.02 -3.18
CA ALA A 96 -0.72 10.81 -3.98
C ALA A 96 0.18 10.93 -5.23
N ARG A 97 0.11 12.05 -5.96
CA ARG A 97 0.99 12.29 -7.11
C ARG A 97 2.47 12.38 -6.72
N MET A 98 2.79 12.96 -5.56
CA MET A 98 4.15 13.02 -5.04
C MET A 98 4.66 11.64 -4.62
N ILE A 99 3.80 10.84 -3.96
CA ILE A 99 4.12 9.48 -3.52
C ILE A 99 4.35 8.58 -4.73
N LYS A 100 3.46 8.58 -5.72
CA LYS A 100 3.63 7.83 -6.97
C LYS A 100 4.97 8.17 -7.61
N ARG A 101 5.28 9.46 -7.80
CA ARG A 101 6.59 9.91 -8.32
C ARG A 101 7.78 9.42 -7.50
N THR A 102 7.64 9.38 -6.17
CA THR A 102 8.71 8.92 -5.27
C THR A 102 8.93 7.42 -5.39
N ILE A 103 7.87 6.63 -5.50
CA ILE A 103 7.93 5.17 -5.74
C ILE A 103 8.59 4.91 -7.10
N TYR A 104 8.16 5.63 -8.15
CA TYR A 104 8.78 5.54 -9.48
C TYR A 104 10.28 5.91 -9.46
N ARG A 105 10.67 6.93 -8.69
CA ARG A 105 12.06 7.41 -8.61
C ARG A 105 12.96 6.52 -7.74
N ASN A 106 12.45 6.04 -6.62
CA ASN A 106 13.22 5.24 -5.64
C ASN A 106 13.18 3.74 -5.93
N TRP A 107 12.54 3.30 -7.02
CA TRP A 107 12.57 1.91 -7.50
C TRP A 107 13.99 1.33 -7.59
N GLY A 108 14.98 2.15 -7.96
CA GLY A 108 16.39 1.74 -7.97
C GLY A 108 17.05 1.58 -6.58
N ASN A 109 16.45 2.12 -5.51
CA ASN A 109 17.05 2.20 -4.16
C ASN A 109 16.34 1.34 -3.10
N TRP A 110 15.02 1.09 -3.20
CA TRP A 110 14.31 0.22 -2.24
C TRP A 110 14.71 -1.26 -2.36
N ALA A 111 15.21 -1.68 -3.52
CA ALA A 111 15.83 -2.99 -3.72
C ALA A 111 17.20 -3.14 -2.99
N GLY A 112 17.76 -2.04 -2.46
CA GLY A 112 19.06 -2.02 -1.80
C GLY A 112 19.01 -1.94 -0.27
N THR A 113 17.83 -1.71 0.34
CA THR A 113 17.71 -1.40 1.78
C THR A 113 17.61 -2.62 2.71
N TYR A 114 17.64 -3.84 2.18
CA TYR A 114 17.70 -5.07 2.98
C TYR A 114 18.88 -5.98 2.59
N ARG A 115 20.01 -5.38 2.20
CA ARG A 115 21.29 -6.10 2.09
C ARG A 115 21.91 -6.34 3.47
#